data_AF-A0A1Q7INW2-F1
#
_entry.id   AF-A0A1Q7INW2-F1
#
_cell.length_a   1.000
_cell.length_b   1.000
_cell.length_c   1.000
_cell.angle_alpha   90.00
_cell.angle_beta   90.00
_cell.angle_gamma   90.00
#
_symmetry.space_group_name_H-M   'P 1'
#
loop_
_entity.id
_entity.type
_entity.pdbx_description
1 polymer ?
#
loop_
_entity_poly.entity_id
_entity_poly.type
_entity_poly.pdbx_seq_one_letter_code
_entity_poly.pdbx_strand_id
1 'polypeptide(L)'
;MGNSGNAATRVEAFMYSKGSYAYGGYPDIDDLFPQQARERDGKKREALLYKIQQLTIDRAMFAPIMDLRALMGVGPRVADHTINSLPMVPFPSWEAMRLKSQ
;
A
#
# COMPACT_ATOMS: atom_id res chain seq x y z
N MET A 1 -6.57 8.21 -5.43
CA MET A 1 -6.60 7.40 -4.20
C MET A 1 -6.03 6.02 -4.52
N GLY A 2 -4.71 5.85 -4.42
CA GLY A 2 -4.05 4.65 -4.93
C GLY A 2 -2.54 4.73 -4.86
N ASN A 3 -1.99 5.18 -3.74
CA ASN A 3 -0.59 4.88 -3.49
C ASN A 3 -0.53 3.38 -3.14
N SER A 4 -0.28 2.55 -4.15
CA SER A 4 0.24 1.18 -3.99
C SER A 4 1.70 1.21 -3.49
N GLY A 5 2.03 2.18 -2.64
CA GLY A 5 3.31 2.30 -2.01
C GLY A 5 3.35 1.48 -0.74
N ASN A 6 4.58 1.11 -0.37
CA ASN A 6 4.91 0.43 0.88
C ASN A 6 4.34 1.16 2.12
N ALA A 7 4.37 0.51 3.28
CA ALA A 7 3.82 1.05 4.53
C ALA A 7 4.26 2.51 4.81
N ALA A 8 5.52 2.86 4.59
CA ALA A 8 6.06 4.19 4.87
C ALA A 8 5.36 5.30 4.07
N THR A 9 5.11 5.09 2.77
CA THR A 9 4.41 6.08 1.93
C THR A 9 2.94 6.27 2.32
N ARG A 10 2.31 5.24 2.90
CA ARG A 10 0.94 5.37 3.44
C ARG A 10 0.94 6.13 4.76
N VAL A 11 1.92 5.86 5.62
CA VAL A 11 2.11 6.61 6.86
C VAL A 11 2.31 8.09 6.54
N GLU A 12 3.20 8.41 5.61
CA GLU A 12 3.47 9.79 5.19
C GLU A 12 2.20 10.53 4.73
N ALA A 13 1.40 9.90 3.87
CA ALA A 13 0.28 10.57 3.22
C ALA A 13 -0.94 10.74 4.14
N PHE A 14 -1.23 9.75 4.99
CA PHE A 14 -2.52 9.64 5.69
C PHE A 14 -2.43 9.64 7.22
N MET A 15 -1.26 9.34 7.81
CA MET A 15 -1.14 9.12 9.26
C MET A 15 -0.24 10.17 9.93
N TYR A 16 0.86 10.55 9.27
CA TYR A 16 1.75 11.60 9.72
C TYR A 16 1.02 12.94 9.65
N SER A 17 1.03 13.73 10.72
CA SER A 17 0.20 14.94 10.85
C SER A 17 0.46 16.01 9.78
N LYS A 18 1.62 15.97 9.13
CA LYS A 18 1.98 16.88 8.02
C LYS A 18 1.70 16.30 6.63
N GLY A 19 1.07 15.12 6.57
CA GLY A 19 0.67 14.46 5.34
C GLY A 19 -0.49 15.18 4.65
N SER A 20 -0.50 15.15 3.31
CA SER A 20 -1.50 15.86 2.51
C SER A 20 -2.95 15.38 2.72
N TYR A 21 -3.14 14.19 3.27
CA TYR A 21 -4.45 13.58 3.53
C TYR A 21 -4.62 13.20 5.00
N ALA A 22 -3.77 13.70 5.89
CA ALA A 22 -3.86 13.42 7.32
C ALA A 22 -5.08 14.13 7.91
N TYR A 23 -5.82 13.41 8.76
CA TYR A 23 -6.94 13.97 9.51
C TYR A 23 -6.57 13.96 11.00
N GLY A 24 -6.03 15.09 11.47
CA GLY A 24 -5.43 15.20 12.80
C GLY A 24 -4.02 14.61 12.85
N GLY A 25 -3.56 14.27 14.04
CA GLY A 25 -2.23 13.73 14.28
C GLY A 25 -2.09 13.07 15.64
N TYR A 26 -1.17 12.12 15.75
CA TYR A 26 -0.83 11.45 17.00
C TYR A 26 0.67 11.63 17.25
N PRO A 27 1.08 12.25 18.37
CA PRO A 27 2.49 12.57 18.62
C PRO A 27 3.41 11.35 18.52
N ASP A 28 2.96 10.19 18.97
CA ASP A 28 3.75 8.96 18.91
C ASP A 28 3.93 8.41 17.48
N ILE A 29 2.95 8.59 16.59
CA ILE A 29 3.09 8.26 15.17
C ILE A 29 4.01 9.29 14.48
N ASP A 30 3.85 10.56 14.81
CA ASP A 30 4.67 11.65 14.27
C ASP A 30 6.16 11.52 14.65
N ASP A 31 6.45 10.97 15.83
CA ASP A 31 7.80 10.69 16.28
C ASP A 31 8.38 9.43 15.61
N LEU A 32 7.57 8.39 15.39
CA LEU A 32 8.02 7.12 14.80
C LEU A 32 8.28 7.24 13.29
N PHE A 33 7.50 8.04 12.57
CA PHE A 33 7.65 8.20 11.12
C PHE A 33 9.06 8.68 10.65
N PRO A 34 9.66 9.73 11.22
CA PRO A 34 11.02 10.13 10.86
C PRO A 34 12.08 9.14 11.35
N GLN A 35 11.82 8.39 12.45
CA GLN A 35 12.74 7.36 12.93
C GLN A 35 12.85 6.21 11.93
N GLN A 36 11.73 5.67 11.43
CA GLN A 36 11.78 4.59 10.43
C GLN A 36 12.45 5.06 9.13
N ALA A 37 12.30 6.34 8.75
CA ALA A 37 12.90 6.89 7.54
C ALA A 37 14.44 6.98 7.61
N ARG A 38 14.99 7.15 8.82
CA ARG A 38 16.44 7.27 9.05
C ARG A 38 17.11 5.95 9.42
N GLU A 39 16.33 4.94 9.81
CA GLU A 39 16.83 3.61 10.16
C GLU A 39 17.34 2.86 8.92
N ARG A 40 18.59 2.39 9.00
CA ARG A 40 19.29 1.70 7.93
C ARG A 40 19.21 0.17 8.07
N ASP A 41 19.05 -0.33 9.29
CA ASP A 41 18.83 -1.75 9.54
C ASP A 41 17.41 -2.14 9.12
N GLY A 42 17.31 -3.08 8.18
CA GLY A 42 16.01 -3.48 7.62
C GLY A 42 15.05 -4.07 8.64
N LYS A 43 15.55 -4.86 9.61
CA LYS A 43 14.71 -5.51 10.63
C LYS A 43 14.21 -4.50 11.65
N LYS A 44 15.07 -3.56 12.06
CA LYS A 44 14.66 -2.47 12.96
C LYS A 44 13.64 -1.55 12.31
N ARG A 45 13.85 -1.19 11.04
CA ARG A 45 12.90 -0.38 10.28
C ARG A 45 11.55 -1.07 10.13
N GLU A 46 11.55 -2.37 9.85
CA GLU A 46 10.33 -3.18 9.79
C GLU A 46 9.57 -3.16 11.12
N ALA A 47 10.26 -3.36 12.25
CA ALA A 47 9.63 -3.32 13.57
C ALA A 47 8.98 -1.94 13.87
N LEU A 48 9.64 -0.84 13.48
CA LEU A 48 9.06 0.51 13.61
C LEU A 48 7.81 0.67 12.76
N LEU A 49 7.83 0.22 11.50
CA LEU A 49 6.67 0.27 10.60
C LEU A 49 5.51 -0.60 11.11
N TYR A 50 5.79 -1.77 11.69
CA TYR A 50 4.77 -2.60 12.34
C TYR A 50 4.15 -1.90 13.54
N LYS A 51 4.96 -1.25 14.38
CA LYS A 51 4.46 -0.50 15.52
C LYS A 51 3.52 0.62 15.10
N ILE A 52 3.86 1.37 14.05
CA ILE A 52 2.98 2.41 13.49
C ILE A 52 1.65 1.80 13.02
N GLN A 53 1.71 0.68 12.28
CA GLN A 53 0.50 -0.01 11.81
C GLN A 53 -0.37 -0.55 12.96
N GLN A 54 0.24 -1.06 14.04
CA GLN A 54 -0.53 -1.52 15.19
C GLN A 54 -1.26 -0.36 15.88
N LEU A 55 -0.60 0.79 16.04
CA LEU A 55 -1.24 1.98 16.61
C LEU A 55 -2.45 2.45 15.79
N THR A 56 -2.41 2.32 14.46
CA THR A 56 -3.56 2.71 13.62
C THR A 56 -4.73 1.73 13.75
N ILE A 57 -4.45 0.44 13.95
CA ILE A 57 -5.44 -0.60 14.23
C ILE A 57 -6.09 -0.36 15.60
N ASP A 58 -5.27 -0.20 16.65
CA ASP A 58 -5.75 -0.02 18.04
C ASP A 58 -6.63 1.22 18.19
N ARG A 59 -6.38 2.25 17.37
CA ARG A 59 -7.13 3.52 17.35
C ARG A 59 -8.30 3.53 16.36
N ALA A 60 -8.50 2.44 15.60
CA ALA A 60 -9.48 2.38 14.52
C ALA A 60 -9.41 3.59 13.57
N MET A 61 -8.20 4.01 13.18
CA MET A 61 -8.00 5.21 12.34
C MET A 61 -8.64 5.09 10.95
N PHE A 62 -8.82 3.87 10.46
CA PHE A 62 -9.39 3.60 9.14
C PHE A 62 -10.54 2.61 9.26
N ALA A 63 -11.70 3.00 8.75
CA ALA A 63 -12.85 2.11 8.58
C ALA A 63 -12.85 1.53 7.16
N PRO A 64 -12.69 0.21 6.98
CA PRO A 64 -12.76 -0.39 5.65
C PRO A 64 -14.20 -0.35 5.13
N ILE A 65 -14.48 0.46 4.10
CA ILE A 65 -15.81 0.59 3.50
C ILE A 65 -16.01 -0.41 2.35
N MET A 66 -14.96 -0.66 1.56
CA MET A 66 -15.02 -1.54 0.39
C MET A 66 -13.71 -2.30 0.20
N ASP A 67 -13.81 -3.54 -0.26
CA ASP A 67 -12.70 -4.28 -0.85
C ASP A 67 -12.75 -4.10 -2.37
N LEU A 68 -11.76 -3.41 -2.94
CA LEU A 68 -11.73 -3.11 -4.36
C LEU A 68 -11.45 -4.38 -5.17
N ARG A 69 -12.49 -4.92 -5.79
CA ARG A 69 -12.40 -5.99 -6.78
C ARG A 69 -12.67 -5.41 -8.16
N ALA A 70 -11.64 -5.38 -9.00
CA ALA A 70 -11.79 -4.95 -10.37
C ALA A 70 -12.46 -6.05 -11.19
N LEU A 71 -13.59 -5.73 -11.82
CA LEU A 71 -14.17 -6.55 -12.87
C LEU A 71 -13.33 -6.35 -14.13
N MET A 72 -12.66 -7.40 -14.59
CA MET A 72 -11.77 -7.34 -15.75
C MET A 72 -12.17 -8.34 -16.81
N GLY A 73 -12.28 -7.88 -18.06
CA GLY A 73 -12.48 -8.74 -19.21
C GLY A 73 -11.16 -9.23 -19.80
N VAL A 74 -11.07 -10.52 -20.13
CA VAL A 74 -9.92 -11.11 -20.82
C VAL A 74 -10.34 -11.49 -22.24
N GLY A 75 -9.68 -10.89 -23.24
CA GLY A 75 -9.97 -11.17 -24.65
C GLY A 75 -9.50 -12.57 -25.09
N PRO A 76 -10.15 -13.19 -26.09
CA PRO A 76 -9.87 -14.57 -26.50
C PRO A 76 -8.46 -14.81 -27.05
N ARG A 77 -7.75 -13.74 -27.45
CA ARG A 77 -6.37 -13.77 -27.98
C ARG A 77 -5.29 -13.66 -26.90
N VAL A 78 -5.67 -13.35 -25.66
CA VAL A 78 -4.73 -13.23 -24.53
C VAL A 78 -4.33 -14.64 -24.09
N ALA A 79 -3.02 -14.89 -24.00
CA ALA A 79 -2.44 -16.09 -23.43
C ALA A 79 -2.17 -15.89 -21.93
N ASP A 80 -1.42 -14.84 -21.59
CA ASP A 80 -1.10 -14.48 -20.21
C ASP A 80 -1.75 -13.14 -19.87
N HIS A 81 -2.79 -13.15 -19.04
CA HIS A 81 -3.56 -11.93 -18.71
C HIS A 81 -2.92 -11.06 -17.64
N THR A 82 -2.05 -11.63 -16.80
CA THR A 82 -1.35 -10.99 -15.65
C THR A 82 -2.22 -10.25 -14.63
N ILE A 83 -3.54 -10.23 -14.79
CA ILE A 83 -4.50 -9.88 -13.74
C ILE A 83 -4.21 -10.72 -12.50
N ASN A 84 -4.04 -10.07 -11.35
CA ASN A 84 -3.66 -10.68 -10.06
C ASN A 84 -2.24 -11.28 -9.99
N SER A 85 -1.35 -11.03 -10.97
CA SER A 85 0.05 -11.49 -10.87
C SER A 85 0.83 -10.79 -9.76
N LEU A 86 0.45 -9.55 -9.44
CA LEU A 86 1.02 -8.74 -8.36
C LEU A 86 -0.01 -8.63 -7.22
N PRO A 87 0.33 -9.10 -6.00
CA PRO A 87 -0.53 -8.92 -4.84
C PRO A 87 -0.86 -7.45 -4.59
N MET A 88 -2.12 -7.16 -4.24
CA MET A 88 -2.59 -5.80 -3.89
C MET A 88 -2.48 -4.75 -5.01
N VAL A 89 -2.25 -5.16 -6.25
CA VAL A 89 -2.31 -4.30 -7.44
C VAL A 89 -3.58 -4.61 -8.21
N PRO A 90 -4.55 -3.67 -8.32
CA PRO A 90 -5.83 -3.93 -8.97
C PRO A 90 -5.75 -3.86 -10.50
N PHE A 91 -4.55 -3.91 -11.10
CA PHE A 91 -4.31 -3.79 -12.53
C PHE A 91 -3.33 -4.88 -13.00
N PRO A 92 -3.45 -5.36 -14.25
CA PRO A 92 -2.49 -6.30 -14.82
C PRO A 92 -1.12 -5.65 -15.00
N SER A 93 -0.06 -6.45 -14.97
CA SER A 93 1.25 -6.05 -15.48
C SER A 93 1.22 -6.11 -17.00
N TRP A 94 1.03 -4.96 -17.64
CA TRP A 94 0.89 -4.83 -19.08
C TRP A 94 2.12 -5.34 -19.84
N GLU A 95 3.30 -5.08 -19.32
CA GLU A 95 4.59 -5.45 -19.92
C GLU A 95 4.82 -6.96 -19.94
N ALA A 96 4.15 -7.70 -19.05
CA ALA A 96 4.26 -9.15 -18.94
C ALA A 96 3.12 -9.91 -19.66
N MET A 97 2.14 -9.20 -20.23
CA MET A 97 1.04 -9.84 -20.95
C MET A 97 1.52 -10.48 -22.26
N ARG A 98 0.90 -11.60 -22.62
CA ARG A 98 1.22 -12.33 -23.87
C ARG A 98 -0.03 -12.63 -24.68
N LEU A 99 0.15 -12.72 -25.99
CA LEU A 99 -0.86 -13.20 -26.92
C LEU A 99 -0.62 -14.67 -27.27
N LYS A 100 -1.69 -15.37 -27.63
CA LYS A 100 -1.59 -16.72 -28.22
C LYS A 100 -0.80 -16.65 -29.53
N SER A 101 0.07 -17.64 -29.76
CA SER A 101 0.70 -17.83 -31.07
C SER A 101 -0.38 -18.06 -32.14
N GLN A 102 -0.13 -17.58 -33.35
CA GLN A 102 -1.01 -17.87 -34.50
C GLN A 102 -0.98 -19.36 -34.84
#